data_AF-A0A2N9MGG7-F1
#
_entry.id   AF-A0A2N9MGG7-F1
#
_cell.length_a   1.000
_cell.length_b   1.000
_cell.length_c   1.000
_cell.angle_alpha   90.00
_cell.angle_beta   90.00
_cell.angle_gamma   90.00
#
_symmetry.space_group_name_H-M   'P 1'
#
loop_
_entity.id
_entity.type
_entity.pdbx_description
1 polymer ?
#
loop_
_entity_poly.entity_id
_entity_poly.type
_entity_poly.pdbx_seq_one_letter_code
_entity_poly.pdbx_strand_id
1 'polypeptide(L)'
;MFDPVSCTTQSASTELVDAFRGTAKRVLKDLFDLEPESIALSDVTTLSDLSGHAIVGMTGALSPRAWAIGVKEQVYARYGISCEVDEPLIDLLVRLETADHGVRLVRQD
;
A
#
# COMPACT_ATOMS: atom_id res chain seq x y z
N MET A 1 18.42 -31.75 21.57
CA MET A 1 17.89 -30.41 21.92
C MET A 1 17.51 -29.79 20.59
N PHE A 2 16.22 -29.81 20.25
CA PHE A 2 15.69 -29.25 18.99
C PHE A 2 14.72 -28.15 19.41
N ASP A 3 15.00 -26.92 19.01
CA ASP A 3 14.07 -25.79 19.09
C ASP A 3 13.18 -25.80 17.84
N PRO A 4 11.86 -25.99 17.94
CA PRO A 4 10.94 -25.85 16.82
C PRO A 4 10.14 -24.57 16.99
N VAL A 5 10.79 -23.40 16.91
CA VAL A 5 10.06 -22.12 16.93
C VAL A 5 10.70 -21.14 15.96
N SER A 6 10.59 -21.39 14.66
CA SER A 6 10.89 -20.40 13.60
C SER A 6 10.28 -20.80 12.25
N CYS A 7 8.95 -20.90 12.18
CA CYS A 7 8.25 -20.98 10.89
C CYS A 7 6.86 -20.33 10.85
N THR A 8 6.34 -19.83 11.97
CA THR A 8 4.94 -19.34 12.03
C THR A 8 4.78 -17.86 11.71
N THR A 9 5.84 -17.05 11.80
CA THR A 9 5.74 -15.60 11.53
C THR A 9 5.84 -15.25 10.05
N GLN A 10 6.58 -16.03 9.23
CA GLN A 10 6.69 -15.76 7.79
C GLN A 10 5.42 -16.10 7.00
N SER A 11 4.66 -17.10 7.46
CA SER A 11 3.43 -17.54 6.78
C SER A 11 2.32 -16.50 6.92
N ALA A 12 2.08 -15.98 8.14
CA ALA A 12 1.03 -15.01 8.37
C ALA A 12 1.22 -13.70 7.58
N SER A 13 2.47 -13.23 7.47
CA SER A 13 2.83 -12.03 6.71
C SER A 13 2.58 -12.19 5.20
N THR A 14 2.91 -13.37 4.66
CA THR A 14 2.70 -13.67 3.24
C THR A 14 1.21 -13.85 2.93
N GLU A 15 0.47 -14.51 3.82
CA GLU A 15 -0.98 -14.74 3.68
C GLU A 15 -1.78 -13.43 3.73
N LEU A 16 -1.39 -12.47 4.58
CA LEU A 16 -2.01 -11.14 4.61
C LEU A 16 -1.73 -10.36 3.33
N VAL A 17 -0.49 -10.32 2.84
CA VAL A 17 -0.16 -9.66 1.58
C VAL A 17 -0.90 -10.30 0.41
N ASP A 18 -1.05 -11.64 0.42
CA ASP A 18 -1.84 -12.36 -0.59
C ASP A 18 -3.34 -12.01 -0.53
N ALA A 19 -3.90 -11.87 0.67
CA ALA A 19 -5.30 -11.48 0.85
C ALA A 19 -5.61 -10.10 0.26
N PHE A 20 -4.67 -9.14 0.36
CA PHE A 20 -4.81 -7.80 -0.19
C PHE A 20 -4.12 -7.61 -1.55
N ARG A 21 -3.62 -8.67 -2.17
CA ARG A 21 -2.84 -8.61 -3.41
C ARG A 21 -3.60 -7.84 -4.50
N GLY A 22 -4.90 -8.07 -4.66
CA GLY A 22 -5.74 -7.36 -5.65
C GLY A 22 -5.78 -5.85 -5.42
N THR A 23 -5.94 -5.42 -4.18
CA THR A 23 -5.96 -4.00 -3.81
C THR A 23 -4.57 -3.37 -3.92
N ALA A 24 -3.51 -4.10 -3.56
CA ALA A 24 -2.14 -3.68 -3.81
C ALA A 24 -1.86 -3.48 -5.31
N LYS A 25 -2.29 -4.43 -6.16
CA LYS A 25 -2.15 -4.34 -7.62
C LYS A 25 -2.74 -3.03 -8.15
N ARG A 26 -3.96 -2.73 -7.71
CA ARG A 26 -4.71 -1.54 -8.11
C ARG A 26 -4.02 -0.25 -7.65
N VAL A 27 -3.63 -0.17 -6.37
CA VAL A 27 -2.97 1.01 -5.80
C VAL A 27 -1.64 1.30 -6.50
N LEU A 28 -0.81 0.29 -6.70
CA LEU A 28 0.50 0.45 -7.35
C LEU A 28 0.38 0.88 -8.81
N LYS A 29 -0.59 0.30 -9.53
CA LYS A 29 -0.89 0.68 -10.91
C LYS A 29 -1.44 2.10 -11.00
N ASP A 30 -2.37 2.44 -10.12
CA ASP A 30 -2.99 3.75 -10.09
C ASP A 30 -1.98 4.86 -9.77
N LEU A 31 -1.15 4.66 -8.75
CA LEU A 31 -0.22 5.67 -8.25
C LEU A 31 1.07 5.77 -9.06
N PHE A 32 1.60 4.65 -9.56
CA PHE A 32 2.95 4.57 -10.13
C PHE A 32 3.00 3.92 -11.53
N ASP A 33 1.87 3.46 -12.08
CA ASP A 33 1.81 2.66 -13.31
C ASP A 33 2.68 1.40 -13.24
N LEU A 34 2.79 0.82 -12.04
CA LEU A 34 3.62 -0.37 -11.79
C LEU A 34 2.78 -1.63 -11.82
N GLU A 35 3.31 -2.64 -12.52
CA GLU A 35 2.79 -3.99 -12.41
C GLU A 35 3.33 -4.62 -11.11
N PRO A 36 2.46 -5.06 -10.20
CA PRO A 36 2.79 -5.55 -8.85
C PRO A 36 3.63 -6.83 -8.86
N GLU A 37 3.68 -7.55 -9.98
CA GLU A 37 4.59 -8.70 -10.16
C GLU A 37 6.06 -8.26 -10.21
N SER A 38 6.31 -6.98 -10.47
CA SER A 38 7.64 -6.38 -10.50
C SER A 38 8.12 -5.92 -9.11
N ILE A 39 7.23 -5.90 -8.10
CA ILE A 39 7.53 -5.41 -6.75
C ILE A 39 7.36 -6.56 -5.76
N ALA A 40 8.44 -6.92 -5.08
CA ALA A 40 8.39 -7.89 -3.99
C ALA A 40 7.72 -7.24 -2.77
N LEU A 41 6.38 -7.35 -2.69
CA LEU A 41 5.60 -6.89 -1.56
C LEU A 41 5.80 -7.83 -0.37
N SER A 42 6.19 -7.27 0.77
CA SER A 42 6.21 -7.90 2.08
C SER A 42 5.39 -7.07 3.07
N ASP A 43 5.19 -7.62 4.27
CA ASP A 43 4.57 -6.96 5.42
C ASP A 43 5.31 -5.72 5.91
N VAL A 44 6.60 -5.60 5.58
CA VAL A 44 7.44 -4.44 5.92
C VAL A 44 7.60 -3.46 4.77
N THR A 45 7.09 -3.76 3.57
CA THR A 45 7.16 -2.84 2.43
C THR A 45 6.36 -1.58 2.73
N THR A 46 6.97 -0.43 2.51
CA THR A 46 6.38 0.91 2.69
C THR A 46 6.23 1.60 1.34
N LEU A 47 5.49 2.71 1.28
CA LEU A 47 5.48 3.54 0.08
C LEU A 47 6.85 4.18 -0.16
N SER A 48 7.58 4.55 0.88
CA SER A 48 8.93 5.14 0.77
C SER A 48 9.93 4.27 0.02
N ASP A 49 9.77 2.94 0.06
CA ASP A 49 10.57 2.00 -0.73
C ASP A 49 10.39 2.20 -2.25
N LEU A 50 9.31 2.87 -2.65
CA LEU A 50 8.97 3.20 -4.03
C LEU A 50 9.39 4.62 -4.45
N SER A 51 10.13 5.35 -3.61
CA SER A 51 10.52 6.75 -3.86
C SER A 51 11.34 7.01 -5.13
N GLY A 52 11.84 5.95 -5.79
CA GLY A 52 12.49 6.00 -7.10
C GLY A 52 11.52 5.96 -8.30
N HIS A 53 10.23 5.73 -8.07
CA HIS A 53 9.23 5.61 -9.13
C HIS A 53 8.50 6.93 -9.40
N ALA A 54 8.18 7.16 -10.67
CA ALA A 54 7.39 8.30 -11.07
C ALA A 54 5.95 8.15 -10.56
N ILE A 55 5.39 9.24 -10.05
CA ILE A 55 3.98 9.31 -9.65
C ILE A 55 3.15 9.64 -10.89
N VAL A 56 2.11 8.85 -11.16
CA VAL A 56 1.21 9.06 -12.29
C VAL A 56 0.58 10.46 -12.18
N GLY A 57 0.68 11.23 -13.26
CA GLY A 57 0.17 12.61 -13.33
C GLY A 57 1.13 13.68 -12.82
N MET A 58 2.32 13.31 -12.32
CA MET A 58 3.37 14.25 -11.96
C MET A 58 4.55 14.14 -12.93
N THR A 59 5.01 15.27 -13.46
CA THR A 59 6.14 15.32 -14.40
C THR A 59 7.38 15.92 -13.74
N GLY A 60 8.54 15.31 -14.01
CA GLY A 60 9.84 15.81 -13.56
C GLY A 60 10.40 15.08 -12.35
N ALA A 61 11.69 15.30 -12.09
CA ALA A 61 12.36 14.74 -10.92
C ALA A 61 11.87 15.47 -9.66
N LEU A 62 11.22 14.73 -8.76
CA LEU A 62 10.79 15.24 -7.47
C LEU A 62 11.92 15.08 -6.45
N SER A 63 12.07 16.06 -5.55
CA SER A 63 12.86 15.82 -4.34
C SER A 63 12.16 14.77 -3.47
N PRO A 64 12.88 14.04 -2.59
CA PRO A 64 12.25 13.03 -1.74
C PRO A 64 11.05 13.55 -0.95
N ARG A 65 11.13 14.80 -0.47
CA ARG A 65 10.04 15.46 0.24
C ARG A 65 8.85 15.79 -0.67
N ALA A 66 9.09 16.29 -1.88
CA ALA A 66 8.03 16.59 -2.83
C ALA A 66 7.35 15.31 -3.32
N TRP A 67 8.12 14.23 -3.50
CA TRP A 67 7.59 12.91 -3.84
C TRP A 67 6.66 12.39 -2.74
N ALA A 68 7.10 12.43 -1.47
CA ALA A 68 6.28 11.97 -0.35
C ALA A 68 4.96 12.74 -0.23
N ILE A 69 4.98 14.06 -0.42
CA ILE A 69 3.77 14.89 -0.46
C ILE A 69 2.88 14.47 -1.63
N GLY A 70 3.45 14.32 -2.83
CA GLY A 70 2.71 13.93 -4.02
C GLY A 70 2.01 12.58 -3.88
N VAL A 71 2.67 11.58 -3.29
CA VAL A 71 2.04 10.27 -3.03
C VAL A 71 0.86 10.41 -2.07
N LYS A 72 1.04 11.11 -0.96
CA LYS A 72 -0.05 11.34 0.01
C LYS A 72 -1.23 12.07 -0.61
N GLU A 73 -0.97 13.10 -1.42
CA GLU A 73 -1.99 13.83 -2.14
C GLU A 73 -2.73 12.95 -3.16
N GLN A 74 -2.02 12.09 -3.90
CA GLN A 74 -2.64 11.17 -4.86
C GLN A 74 -3.47 10.08 -4.17
N VAL A 75 -2.98 9.49 -3.07
CA VAL A 75 -3.75 8.52 -2.28
C VAL A 75 -5.02 9.16 -1.75
N TYR A 76 -4.93 10.36 -1.18
CA TYR A 76 -6.09 11.08 -0.68
C TYR A 76 -7.06 11.47 -1.80
N ALA A 77 -6.57 11.98 -2.93
CA ALA A 77 -7.41 12.38 -4.06
C ALA A 77 -8.17 11.21 -4.68
N ARG A 78 -7.57 10.01 -4.72
CA ARG A 78 -8.18 8.82 -5.35
C ARG A 78 -9.08 8.03 -4.40
N TYR A 79 -8.69 7.92 -3.15
CA TYR A 79 -9.34 7.00 -2.21
C TYR A 79 -9.96 7.71 -0.99
N GLY A 80 -9.69 9.00 -0.78
CA GLY A 80 -10.17 9.75 0.38
C GLY A 80 -9.50 9.35 1.70
N ILE A 81 -8.38 8.61 1.65
CA ILE A 81 -7.66 8.10 2.81
C ILE A 81 -6.35 8.84 2.98
N SER A 82 -6.05 9.27 4.20
CA SER A 82 -4.74 9.82 4.56
C SER A 82 -3.74 8.70 4.83
N CYS A 83 -2.51 8.83 4.35
CA CYS A 83 -1.45 7.84 4.56
C CYS A 83 -0.13 8.51 4.95
N GLU A 84 0.76 7.71 5.55
CA GLU A 84 2.16 8.04 5.79
C GLU A 84 3.02 7.21 4.84
N VAL A 85 4.09 7.79 4.27
CA VAL A 85 4.89 7.05 3.28
C VAL A 85 5.76 5.97 3.92
N ASP A 86 6.10 6.15 5.19
CA ASP A 86 6.91 5.22 5.99
C ASP A 86 6.07 4.20 6.76
N GLU A 87 4.73 4.24 6.62
CA GLU A 87 3.89 3.20 7.22
C GLU A 87 3.92 1.92 6.39
N PRO A 88 3.72 0.75 7.01
CA PRO A 88 3.57 -0.50 6.29
C PRO A 88 2.44 -0.39 5.25
N LEU A 89 2.73 -0.74 4.00
CA LEU A 89 1.77 -0.69 2.90
C LEU A 89 0.52 -1.50 3.25
N ILE A 90 0.67 -2.61 3.98
CA ILE A 90 -0.44 -3.45 4.45
C ILE A 90 -1.48 -2.66 5.26
N ASP A 91 -1.06 -1.70 6.09
CA ASP A 91 -1.98 -0.88 6.90
C ASP A 91 -2.80 0.08 6.02
N LEU A 92 -2.18 0.60 4.96
CA LEU A 92 -2.90 1.37 3.95
C LEU A 92 -3.88 0.48 3.17
N LEU A 93 -3.45 -0.72 2.75
CA LEU A 93 -4.30 -1.64 2.00
C LEU A 93 -5.51 -2.11 2.80
N VAL A 94 -5.34 -2.41 4.09
CA VAL A 94 -6.45 -2.76 4.99
C VAL A 94 -7.46 -1.62 5.08
N ARG A 95 -7.00 -0.37 5.22
CA ARG A 95 -7.88 0.80 5.27
C ARG A 95 -8.59 1.04 3.95
N LEU A 96 -7.91 0.85 2.82
CA LEU A 96 -8.50 0.94 1.48
C LEU A 96 -9.56 -0.14 1.27
N GLU A 97 -9.26 -1.38 1.60
CA GLU A 97 -10.21 -2.49 1.49
C GLU A 97 -11.44 -2.24 2.37
N THR A 98 -11.22 -1.76 3.60
CA THR A 98 -12.28 -1.40 4.55
C THR A 98 -13.09 -0.22 4.04
N ALA A 99 -12.50 0.77 3.38
CA ALA A 99 -13.24 1.88 2.79
C ALA A 99 -14.07 1.41 1.58
N ASP A 100 -13.49 0.58 0.69
CA ASP A 100 -14.18 0.02 -0.47
C ASP A 100 -15.39 -0.85 -0.07
N HIS A 101 -15.23 -1.67 0.98
CA HIS A 101 -16.28 -2.60 1.45
C HIS A 101 -17.18 -2.01 2.55
N GLY A 102 -16.71 -1.00 3.27
CA GLY A 102 -17.36 -0.36 4.42
C GLY A 102 -18.33 0.76 4.07
N VAL A 103 -18.37 1.22 2.82
CA VAL A 103 -19.43 2.14 2.30
C VAL A 103 -20.77 1.40 2.07
N ARG A 104 -21.05 0.36 2.88
CA ARG A 104 -22.40 -0.16 3.14
C ARG A 104 -22.82 0.00 4.60
N LEU A 105 -22.20 0.91 5.36
CA LEU A 105 -22.77 1.34 6.63
C LEU A 105 -23.87 2.36 6.37
N VAL A 106 -25.07 1.78 6.20
CA VAL A 106 -26.40 2.33 6.38
C VAL A 106 -26.38 3.71 7.06
N ARG A 107 -26.78 4.73 6.30
CA ARG A 107 -27.32 5.97 6.87
C ARG A 107 -28.61 5.57 7.57
N GLN A 108 -28.54 5.26 8.87
CA GLN A 108 -29.73 5.18 9.72
C GLN A 108 -30.18 6.61 9.95
N ASP A 109 -31.23 6.98 9.23
CA ASP A 109 -32.11 8.11 9.56
C ASP A 109 -32.81 7.84 10.91
#